data_AF-A0A7C3WGI3-F1
#
_entry.id   AF-A0A7C3WGI3-F1
#
_cell.length_a   1.000
_cell.length_b   1.000
_cell.length_c   1.000
_cell.angle_alpha   90.00
_cell.angle_beta   90.00
_cell.angle_gamma   90.00
#
_symmetry.space_group_name_H-M   'P 1'
#
loop_
_entity.id
_entity.type
_entity.pdbx_description
1 polymer ?
#
loop_
_entity_poly.entity_id
_entity_poly.type
_entity_poly.pdbx_seq_one_letter_code
_entity_poly.pdbx_strand_id
1 'polypeptide(L)' 'MIRTVLLIACLGLLGACASPPYGKPGTSKQEAAADYQDCYSKASLDHYTPGNNTEVDAGTADCMKQRGYSSTMRF' A
#
# COMPACT_ATOMS: atom_id res chain seq x y z
N MET A 1 -27.94 -1.24 -20.14
CA MET A 1 -26.62 -1.81 -20.50
C MET A 1 -25.45 -0.86 -20.20
N ILE A 2 -25.56 0.45 -20.48
CA ILE A 2 -24.51 1.45 -20.15
C ILE A 2 -24.15 1.50 -18.65
N ARG A 3 -25.15 1.40 -17.76
CA ARG A 3 -24.94 1.41 -16.30
C ARG A 3 -24.04 0.28 -15.78
N THR A 4 -24.13 -0.90 -16.37
CA THR A 4 -23.35 -2.07 -15.94
C THR A 4 -21.89 -1.97 -16.39
N VAL A 5 -21.63 -1.35 -17.55
CA VAL A 5 -20.27 -1.10 -18.05
C VAL A 5 -19.54 -0.05 -17.20
N LEU A 6 -20.24 0.99 -16.74
CA LEU A 6 -19.69 2.01 -15.83
C LEU A 6 -19.27 1.43 -14.48
N LEU A 7 -20.04 0.48 -13.92
CA LEU A 7 -19.69 -0.18 -12.67
C LEU A 7 -18.41 -1.02 -12.78
N ILE A 8 -18.26 -1.78 -13.88
CA ILE A 8 -17.07 -2.60 -14.13
C ILE A 8 -15.83 -1.73 -14.38
N ALA A 9 -15.99 -0.58 -15.05
CA ALA A 9 -14.91 0.38 -15.25
C ALA A 9 -14.45 1.02 -13.93
N CYS A 10 -15.37 1.38 -13.03
CA CYS A 10 -15.03 1.90 -11.70
C CYS A 10 -14.28 0.88 -10.83
N LEU A 11 -14.62 -0.41 -10.93
CA LEU A 11 -13.91 -1.48 -10.22
C LEU A 11 -12.47 -1.66 -10.72
N GLY A 12 -12.20 -1.44 -12.01
CA GLY A 12 -10.84 -1.49 -12.58
C GLY A 12 -9.95 -0.31 -12.16
N LEU A 13 -10.53 0.87 -11.94
CA LEU A 13 -9.82 2.08 -11.53
C LEU A 13 -9.35 2.05 -10.06
N LEU A 14 -10.01 1.28 -9.20
CA LEU A 14 -9.58 1.09 -7.81
C LEU A 14 -8.37 0.15 -7.66
N GLY A 15 -8.10 -0.69 -8.67
CA GLY A 15 -6.92 -1.57 -8.71
C GLY A 15 -5.63 -0.89 -9.19
N ALA A 16 -5.73 0.36 -9.67
CA ALA A 16 -4.59 1.18 -10.08
C ALA A 16 -4.05 2.08 -8.95
N CYS A 17 -4.59 1.96 -7.73
CA CYS A 17 -4.02 2.59 -6.54
C CYS A 17 -2.64 1.97 -6.26
N ALA A 18 -1.61 2.68 -6.74
CA ALA A 18 -0.19 2.62 -6.36
C ALA A 18 0.30 1.23 -5.92
N SER A 19 0.95 0.49 -6.83
CA SER A 19 1.83 -0.59 -6.38
C SER A 19 2.79 -0.02 -5.33
N PRO A 20 2.89 -0.62 -4.14
CA PRO A 20 3.75 -0.10 -3.10
C PRO A 20 5.18 -0.01 -3.62
N PRO A 21 5.96 1.01 -3.24
CA PRO A 21 7.37 1.10 -3.62
C PRO A 21 8.23 0.13 -2.81
N TYR A 22 7.79 -1.12 -2.71
CA TYR A 22 8.42 -2.18 -1.94
C TYR A 22 8.51 -3.45 -2.78
N GLY A 23 9.65 -4.14 -2.67
CA GLY A 23 9.91 -5.40 -3.36
C GLY A 23 10.60 -6.41 -2.46
N LYS A 24 10.21 -7.67 -2.60
CA LYS A 24 10.79 -8.84 -1.93
C LYS A 24 10.91 -9.99 -2.94
N PRO A 25 12.05 -10.71 -3.02
CA PRO A 25 12.21 -11.84 -3.93
C PRO A 25 11.19 -12.94 -3.64
N GLY A 26 10.56 -13.48 -4.69
CA GLY A 26 9.58 -14.57 -4.56
C GLY A 26 8.18 -14.14 -4.13
N THR A 27 7.93 -12.85 -3.89
CA THR A 27 6.63 -12.34 -3.47
C THR A 27 5.87 -11.72 -4.64
N SER A 28 4.57 -12.01 -4.73
CA SER A 28 3.71 -11.43 -5.76
C SER A 28 3.40 -9.95 -5.49
N LYS A 29 3.05 -9.18 -6.53
CA LYS A 29 2.65 -7.77 -6.37
C LYS A 29 1.39 -7.60 -5.53
N GLN A 30 0.45 -8.56 -5.58
CA GLN A 30 -0.76 -8.52 -4.75
C GLN A 30 -0.45 -8.76 -3.28
N GLU A 31 0.44 -9.70 -2.98
CA GLU A 31 0.89 -9.97 -1.62
C GLU A 31 1.65 -8.77 -1.03
N ALA A 32 2.54 -8.15 -1.82
CA ALA A 32 3.21 -6.91 -1.42
C ALA A 32 2.23 -5.76 -1.14
N ALA A 33 1.17 -5.63 -1.94
CA ALA A 33 0.12 -4.62 -1.73
C ALA A 33 -0.71 -4.90 -0.46
N ALA A 34 -1.05 -6.16 -0.20
CA ALA A 34 -1.75 -6.56 1.01
C ALA A 34 -0.91 -6.29 2.27
N ASP A 35 0.37 -6.66 2.23
CA ASP A 35 1.31 -6.42 3.34
C ASP A 35 1.50 -4.92 3.61
N TYR A 36 1.62 -4.11 2.55
CA TYR A 36 1.70 -2.66 2.67
C TYR A 36 0.45 -2.07 3.32
N GLN A 37 -0.74 -2.48 2.86
CA GLN A 37 -2.01 -2.01 3.41
C GLN A 37 -2.13 -2.33 4.91
N ASP A 38 -1.70 -3.52 5.33
CA ASP A 38 -1.70 -3.95 6.72
C ASP A 38 -0.73 -3.12 7.57
N CYS A 39 0.50 -2.95 7.10
CA CYS A 39 1.51 -2.10 7.76
C CYS A 39 1.06 -0.63 7.86
N TYR A 40 0.48 -0.08 6.79
CA TYR A 40 -0.03 1.28 6.77
C TYR A 40 -1.21 1.47 7.72
N SER A 41 -2.15 0.52 7.75
CA SER A 41 -3.30 0.57 8.66
C SER A 41 -2.86 0.53 10.12
N LYS A 42 -1.86 -0.31 10.45
CA LYS A 42 -1.27 -0.34 11.79
C LYS A 42 -0.60 0.98 12.13
N ALA A 43 0.29 1.49 11.27
CA ALA A 43 1.00 2.74 11.52
C ALA A 43 0.04 3.94 11.64
N SER A 44 -1.06 3.94 10.88
CA SER A 44 -2.11 4.97 10.96
C SER A 44 -2.88 4.94 12.28
N LEU A 45 -3.05 3.76 12.89
CA LEU A 45 -3.66 3.63 14.21
C LEU A 45 -2.70 4.08 15.31
N ASP A 46 -1.41 3.73 15.19
CA ASP A 46 -0.38 4.05 16.17
C ASP A 46 -0.02 5.56 16.17
N HIS A 47 -0.06 6.20 14.99
CA HIS A 47 0.36 7.59 14.78
C HIS A 47 -0.75 8.48 14.22
N TYR A 48 -1.99 8.33 14.69
CA TYR A 48 -3.13 9.13 14.21
C TYR A 48 -2.92 10.64 14.45
N THR A 49 -2.29 11.30 13.48
CA THR A 49 -2.03 12.74 13.47
C THR A 49 -2.58 13.32 12.17
N PRO A 50 -3.75 13.99 12.22
CA PRO A 50 -4.33 14.61 11.03
C PRO A 50 -3.35 15.58 10.36
N GLY A 51 -3.07 15.36 9.07
CA GLY A 51 -2.23 16.25 8.26
C GLY A 51 -0.72 16.02 8.35
N ASN A 52 -0.24 15.09 9.17
CA ASN A 52 1.16 14.69 9.21
C ASN A 52 1.30 13.17 9.08
N ASN A 53 1.62 12.71 7.87
CA ASN A 53 1.80 11.28 7.59
C ASN A 53 3.25 10.82 7.80
N THR A 54 4.18 11.69 8.20
CA THR A 54 5.61 11.34 8.29
C THR A 54 5.85 10.14 9.22
N GLU A 55 5.15 10.11 10.35
CA GLU A 55 5.27 9.03 11.33
C GLU A 55 4.56 7.75 10.86
N VAL A 56 3.43 7.89 10.16
CA VAL A 56 2.72 6.78 9.52
C VAL A 56 3.59 6.15 8.45
N ASP A 57 4.24 6.96 7.61
CA ASP A 57 5.14 6.52 6.54
C ASP A 57 6.38 5.83 7.12
N ALA A 58 6.98 6.39 8.17
CA ALA A 58 8.11 5.78 8.88
C ALA A 58 7.74 4.43 9.51
N GLY A 59 6.62 4.37 10.23
CA GLY A 59 6.11 3.14 10.84
C GLY A 59 5.75 2.08 9.79
N THR A 60 5.20 2.49 8.65
CA THR A 60 4.92 1.60 7.52
C THR A 60 6.21 1.03 6.94
N ALA A 61 7.22 1.88 6.72
CA ALA A 61 8.52 1.47 6.18
C ALA A 61 9.24 0.48 7.10
N ASP A 62 9.24 0.73 8.42
CA ASP A 62 9.83 -0.18 9.40
C ASP A 62 9.11 -1.53 9.44
N CYS A 63 7.77 -1.53 9.38
CA CYS A 63 6.97 -2.75 9.30
C CYS A 63 7.27 -3.56 8.02
N MET A 64 7.33 -2.90 6.86
CA MET A 64 7.67 -3.54 5.59
C MET A 64 9.09 -4.12 5.61
N LYS A 65 10.05 -3.41 6.20
CA LYS A 65 11.43 -3.87 6.38
C LYS A 65 11.50 -5.10 7.28
N GLN A 66 10.74 -5.15 8.38
CA GLN A 66 10.65 -6.32 9.25
C GLN A 66 10.08 -7.55 8.52
N ARG A 67 9.17 -7.35 7.54
CA ARG A 67 8.66 -8.42 6.67
C ARG A 67 9.64 -8.84 5.56
N GLY A 68 10.82 -8.22 5.50
CA GLY A 68 11.87 -8.52 4.53
C GLY A 68 11.68 -7.83 3.18
N TYR A 69 10.83 -6.79 3.11
CA TYR A 69 10.74 -5.95 1.93
C TYR A 69 11.84 -4.89 1.91
N SER A 70 12.29 -4.56 0.71
CA SER A 70 13.19 -3.44 0.43
C SER A 70 12.45 -2.36 -0.34
N SER A 71 12.68 -1.08 -0.03
CA SER A 71 12.14 0.02 -0.84
C SER A 71 12.70 -0.09 -2.27
N THR A 72 11.81 -0.14 -3.25
CA THR A 72 12.17 -0.10 -4.68
C THR A 72 12.35 1.33 -5.20
N MET A 73 11.90 2.34 -4.45
CA MET A 73 12.30 3.73 -4.69
C MET A 73 13.60 4.04 -3.93
N ARG A 74 14.67 4.26 -4.69
CA ARG A 74 15.79 5.10 -4.25
C ARG A 74 15.34 6.54 -4.44
N PHE A 75 15.07 7.25 -3.35
CA PHE A 75 14.93 8.71 -3.37
C PHE A 75 16.30 9.35 -3.60
#